data_AF-A0A850H1N4-F1
#
_entry.id   AF-A0A850H1N4-F1
#
_cell.length_a   1.000
_cell.length_b   1.000
_cell.length_c   1.000
_cell.angle_alpha   90.00
_cell.angle_beta   90.00
_cell.angle_gamma   90.00
#
_symmetry.space_group_name_H-M   'P 1'
#
loop_
_entity.id
_entity.type
_entity.pdbx_description
1 polymer ?
#
loop_
_entity_poly.entity_id
_entity_poly.type
_entity_poly.pdbx_seq_one_letter_code
_entity_poly.pdbx_strand_id
1 'polypeptide(L)'
;MSTTSPIHRLGWAALFAISLTLFLALTLRVNAVKSEVRAMERQIVAIERETLLLETEFQTRASQRQLAAWNQLEFGYAAPRADQYLDNRREVAALGAPTAIGAPQPIRVAKAVVDDGDDGAIASLSRSVRETPLADRTASVTAAAGLLAMSNAAKASDMPREGTLDLAQRLGELAGPEKTFAERFAEAGQ
;
A
#
# COMPACT_ATOMS: atom_id res chain seq x y z
N MET A 1 77.36 54.43 -9.14
CA MET A 1 76.33 53.38 -8.92
C MET A 1 74.98 54.06 -8.71
N SER A 2 74.02 53.89 -9.61
CA SER A 2 72.69 54.47 -9.49
C SER A 2 71.85 53.69 -8.46
N THR A 3 71.58 54.32 -7.32
CA THR A 3 70.69 53.79 -6.29
C THR A 3 69.24 53.95 -6.75
N THR A 4 68.59 52.86 -7.16
CA THR A 4 67.16 52.88 -7.48
C THR A 4 66.35 53.20 -6.22
N SER A 5 65.38 54.11 -6.32
CA SER A 5 64.55 54.56 -5.21
C SER A 5 63.70 53.42 -4.61
N PRO A 6 63.67 53.25 -3.27
CA PRO A 6 62.97 52.14 -2.61
C PRO A 6 61.45 52.18 -2.76
N ILE A 7 60.86 53.36 -2.96
CA ILE A 7 59.41 53.57 -3.05
C ILE A 7 58.81 52.87 -4.28
N HIS A 8 59.47 52.96 -5.43
CA HIS A 8 58.99 52.29 -6.65
C HIS A 8 59.05 50.76 -6.54
N ARG A 9 60.10 50.23 -5.89
CA ARG A 9 60.25 48.79 -5.65
C ARG A 9 59.13 48.26 -4.77
N LEU A 10 58.73 49.02 -3.75
CA LEU A 10 57.63 48.66 -2.86
C LEU A 10 56.27 48.67 -3.58
N GLY A 11 56.04 49.62 -4.48
CA GLY A 11 54.83 49.66 -5.32
C GLY A 11 54.69 48.43 -6.22
N TRP A 12 55.77 48.01 -6.87
CA TRP A 12 55.79 46.78 -7.67
C TRP A 12 55.59 45.53 -6.80
N ALA A 13 56.23 45.46 -5.64
CA ALA A 13 56.05 44.35 -4.70
C ALA A 13 54.59 44.24 -4.22
N ALA A 14 53.94 45.36 -3.90
CA ALA A 14 52.54 45.39 -3.50
C ALA A 14 51.61 44.90 -4.62
N LEU A 15 51.87 45.30 -5.88
CA LEU A 15 51.10 44.85 -7.03
C LEU A 15 51.17 43.32 -7.22
N PHE A 16 52.37 42.74 -7.12
CA PHE A 16 52.55 41.30 -7.19
C PHE A 16 51.91 40.58 -6.00
N ALA A 17 52.01 41.13 -4.80
CA ALA A 17 51.38 40.55 -3.61
C ALA A 17 49.86 40.50 -3.74
N ILE A 18 49.23 41.58 -4.24
CA ILE A 18 47.79 41.62 -4.51
C ILE A 18 47.42 40.58 -5.57
N SER A 19 48.15 40.55 -6.70
CA SER A 19 47.92 39.57 -7.77
C SER A 19 48.00 38.13 -7.27
N LEU A 20 49.04 37.81 -6.47
CA LEU A 20 49.24 36.50 -5.87
C LEU A 20 48.10 36.14 -4.91
N THR A 21 47.67 37.10 -4.08
CA THR A 21 46.57 36.90 -3.11
C THR A 21 45.27 36.55 -3.83
N LEU A 22 44.91 37.30 -4.89
CA LEU A 22 43.73 37.00 -5.69
C LEU A 22 43.83 35.62 -6.36
N PHE A 23 45.00 35.28 -6.90
CA PHE A 23 45.24 33.98 -7.52
C PHE A 23 45.07 32.82 -6.53
N LEU A 24 45.62 32.96 -5.32
CA LEU A 24 45.46 31.97 -4.25
C LEU A 24 44.00 31.86 -3.81
N ALA A 25 43.30 32.99 -3.61
CA ALA A 25 41.89 32.99 -3.24
C ALA A 25 41.03 32.23 -4.25
N LEU A 26 41.27 32.44 -5.55
CA LEU A 26 40.57 31.72 -6.62
C LEU A 26 40.91 30.23 -6.61
N THR A 27 42.18 29.87 -6.42
CA THR A 27 42.63 28.48 -6.35
C THR A 27 41.99 27.73 -5.18
N LEU A 28 41.95 28.35 -4.00
CA LEU A 28 41.28 27.80 -2.82
C LEU A 28 39.77 27.64 -3.04
N ARG A 29 39.12 28.63 -3.65
CA ARG A 29 37.69 28.55 -4.01
C ARG A 29 37.41 27.39 -4.96
N VAL A 30 38.23 27.21 -5.99
CA VAL A 30 38.07 26.09 -6.93
C VAL A 30 38.26 24.75 -6.23
N ASN A 31 39.21 24.64 -5.30
CA ASN A 31 39.39 23.42 -4.52
C ASN A 31 38.20 23.14 -3.59
N ALA A 32 37.63 24.17 -2.96
CA ALA A 32 36.41 24.04 -2.16
C ALA A 32 35.23 23.55 -3.01
N VAL A 33 34.98 24.18 -4.16
CA VAL A 33 33.90 23.77 -5.09
C VAL A 33 34.10 22.33 -5.58
N LYS A 34 35.33 21.94 -5.96
CA LYS A 34 35.63 20.56 -6.34
C LYS A 34 35.34 19.57 -5.21
N SER A 35 35.58 19.95 -3.95
CA SER A 35 35.31 19.09 -2.79
C SER A 35 33.81 18.93 -2.53
N GLU A 36 33.03 19.99 -2.70
CA GLU A 36 31.57 19.99 -2.59
C GLU A 36 30.94 19.11 -3.67
N VAL A 37 31.37 19.25 -4.93
CA VAL A 37 30.92 18.40 -6.04
C VAL A 37 31.16 16.92 -5.73
N ARG A 38 32.37 16.56 -5.29
CA ARG A 38 32.69 15.18 -4.90
C ARG A 38 31.85 14.68 -3.72
N ALA A 39 31.44 15.55 -2.81
CA ALA A 39 30.56 15.18 -1.71
C ALA A 39 29.14 14.86 -2.22
N MET A 40 28.60 15.69 -3.11
CA MET A 40 27.29 15.48 -3.74
C MET A 40 27.26 14.22 -4.61
N GLU A 41 28.31 13.97 -5.40
CA GLU A 41 28.43 12.73 -6.19
C GLU A 41 28.34 11.48 -5.31
N ARG A 42 29.02 11.47 -4.15
CA ARG A 42 28.92 10.35 -3.21
C ARG A 42 27.52 10.21 -2.60
N GLN A 43 26.83 11.32 -2.34
CA GLN A 43 25.46 11.30 -1.83
C GLN A 43 24.49 10.76 -2.88
N ILE A 44 24.63 11.18 -4.15
CA ILE A 44 23.83 10.66 -5.26
C ILE A 44 23.99 9.14 -5.36
N VAL A 45 25.23 8.65 -5.39
CA VAL A 45 25.50 7.20 -5.47
C VAL A 45 24.95 6.45 -4.25
N ALA A 46 24.98 7.04 -3.05
CA ALA A 46 24.41 6.42 -1.86
C ALA A 46 22.88 6.27 -1.98
N ILE A 47 22.19 7.35 -2.39
CA ILE A 47 20.73 7.36 -2.56
C ILE A 47 20.30 6.42 -3.68
N GLU A 48 21.05 6.35 -4.79
CA GLU A 48 20.80 5.41 -5.89
C GLU A 48 20.89 3.94 -5.45
N ARG A 49 21.80 3.62 -4.53
CA ARG A 49 21.91 2.27 -3.97
C ARG A 49 20.73 1.94 -3.06
N GLU A 50 20.27 2.92 -2.26
CA GLU A 50 19.10 2.76 -1.41
C GLU A 50 17.83 2.56 -2.24
N THR A 51 17.64 3.33 -3.31
CA THR A 51 16.49 3.14 -4.22
C THR A 51 16.53 1.80 -4.95
N LEU A 52 17.70 1.36 -5.43
CA LEU A 52 17.85 0.02 -6.00
C LEU A 52 17.49 -1.07 -4.99
N LEU A 53 17.96 -0.97 -3.75
CA LEU A 53 17.63 -1.91 -2.69
C LEU A 53 16.11 -1.93 -2.45
N LEU A 54 15.49 -0.75 -2.29
CA LEU A 54 14.05 -0.64 -2.08
C LEU A 54 13.25 -1.25 -3.25
N GLU A 55 13.64 -0.97 -4.49
CA GLU A 55 12.99 -1.51 -5.67
C GLU A 55 13.07 -3.04 -5.68
N THR A 56 14.22 -3.62 -5.36
CA THR A 56 14.36 -5.09 -5.31
C THR A 56 13.52 -5.72 -4.21
N GLU A 57 13.41 -5.09 -3.04
CA GLU A 57 12.52 -5.55 -1.97
C GLU A 57 11.05 -5.47 -2.38
N PHE A 58 10.66 -4.37 -3.02
CA PHE A 58 9.29 -4.18 -3.50
C PHE A 58 8.93 -5.17 -4.61
N GLN A 59 9.79 -5.36 -5.61
CA GLN A 59 9.57 -6.33 -6.68
C GLN A 59 9.38 -7.75 -6.12
N THR A 60 10.20 -8.13 -5.14
CA THR A 60 10.10 -9.46 -4.52
C THR A 60 8.79 -9.63 -3.73
N ARG A 61 8.36 -8.63 -2.93
CA ARG A 61 7.11 -8.70 -2.15
C ARG A 61 5.85 -8.53 -3.00
N ALA A 62 5.89 -7.66 -4.01
CA ALA A 62 4.77 -7.42 -4.91
C ALA A 62 4.53 -8.62 -5.83
N SER A 63 5.59 -9.24 -6.36
CA SER A 63 5.47 -10.42 -7.23
C SER A 63 4.75 -11.58 -6.53
N GLN A 64 5.08 -11.86 -5.26
CA GLN A 64 4.39 -12.90 -4.48
C GLN A 64 2.89 -12.60 -4.29
N ARG A 65 2.55 -11.35 -3.95
CA ARG A 65 1.14 -10.92 -3.81
C ARG A 65 0.40 -10.93 -5.14
N GLN A 66 1.07 -10.54 -6.23
CA GLN A 66 0.51 -10.56 -7.58
C GLN A 66 0.23 -11.99 -8.05
N LEU A 67 1.18 -12.92 -7.86
CA LEU A 67 0.98 -14.34 -8.19
C LEU A 67 -0.14 -14.96 -7.34
N ALA A 68 -0.24 -14.62 -6.05
CA ALA A 68 -1.33 -15.08 -5.20
C ALA A 68 -2.69 -14.55 -5.65
N ALA A 69 -2.78 -13.25 -6.00
CA ALA A 69 -3.99 -12.64 -6.53
C ALA A 69 -4.38 -13.22 -7.89
N TRP A 70 -3.41 -13.47 -8.77
CA TRP A 70 -3.64 -14.10 -10.07
C TRP A 70 -4.07 -15.57 -9.93
N ASN A 71 -3.49 -16.32 -9.00
CA ASN A 71 -3.93 -17.69 -8.71
C ASN A 71 -5.37 -17.73 -8.17
N GLN A 72 -5.78 -16.73 -7.37
CA GLN A 72 -7.17 -16.61 -6.92
C GLN A 72 -8.12 -16.22 -8.05
N LEU A 73 -7.73 -15.27 -8.90
CA LEU A 73 -8.60 -14.75 -9.97
C LEU A 73 -8.75 -15.73 -11.15
N GLU A 74 -7.66 -16.31 -11.62
CA GLU A 74 -7.65 -17.14 -12.85
C GLU A 74 -7.96 -18.61 -12.55
N PHE A 75 -7.46 -19.14 -11.43
CA PHE A 75 -7.54 -20.57 -11.13
C PHE A 75 -8.39 -20.92 -9.92
N GLY A 76 -8.78 -19.93 -9.10
CA GLY A 76 -9.52 -20.16 -7.85
C GLY A 76 -8.75 -20.99 -6.81
N TYR A 77 -7.44 -21.17 -6.99
CA TYR A 77 -6.63 -21.97 -6.07
C TYR A 77 -6.24 -21.13 -4.86
N ALA A 78 -6.90 -21.39 -3.72
CA ALA A 78 -6.42 -20.97 -2.41
C ALA A 78 -5.53 -22.07 -1.83
N ALA A 79 -4.41 -21.69 -1.19
CA ALA A 79 -3.60 -22.64 -0.44
C ALA A 79 -4.49 -23.34 0.63
N PRO A 80 -4.51 -24.68 0.72
CA PRO A 80 -5.36 -25.38 1.67
C PRO A 80 -5.05 -24.92 3.10
N ARG A 81 -6.10 -24.63 3.89
CA ARG A 81 -5.92 -24.23 5.29
C ARG A 81 -5.38 -25.41 6.10
N ALA A 82 -4.68 -25.12 7.19
CA ALA A 82 -4.14 -26.14 8.09
C ALA A 82 -5.21 -27.15 8.52
N ASP A 83 -6.44 -26.68 8.74
CA ASP A 83 -7.60 -27.49 9.15
C ASP A 83 -8.08 -28.48 8.07
N GLN A 84 -7.59 -28.37 6.83
CA GLN A 84 -7.93 -29.27 5.71
C GLN A 84 -6.90 -30.40 5.53
N TYR A 85 -5.79 -30.36 6.24
CA TYR A 85 -4.81 -31.45 6.24
C TYR A 85 -5.17 -32.47 7.32
N LEU A 86 -5.07 -33.75 6.98
CA LEU A 86 -5.18 -34.84 7.94
C LEU A 86 -3.88 -34.90 8.75
N ASP A 87 -3.97 -34.84 10.07
CA ASP A 87 -2.80 -34.84 10.96
C ASP A 87 -2.06 -36.18 10.96
N ASN A 88 -2.70 -37.27 10.52
CA ASN A 88 -2.16 -38.62 10.65
C ASN A 88 -2.12 -39.40 9.33
N ARG A 89 -0.98 -40.04 9.05
CA ARG A 89 -0.80 -40.96 7.90
C ARG A 89 -1.78 -42.14 7.92
N ARG A 90 -2.27 -42.53 9.10
CA ARG A 90 -3.31 -43.58 9.24
C ARG A 90 -4.68 -43.12 8.71
N GLU A 91 -5.02 -41.84 8.84
CA GLU A 91 -6.26 -41.27 8.30
C GLU A 91 -6.21 -41.18 6.78
N VAL A 92 -5.02 -40.91 6.22
CA VAL A 92 -4.78 -40.97 4.77
C VAL A 92 -4.94 -42.40 4.24
N ALA A 93 -4.47 -43.42 4.98
CA ALA A 93 -4.62 -44.82 4.58
C ALA A 93 -6.09 -45.28 4.60
N ALA A 94 -6.91 -44.72 5.48
CA ALA A 94 -8.35 -45.02 5.56
C ALA A 94 -9.13 -44.51 4.33
N LEU A 95 -8.68 -43.42 3.68
CA LEU A 95 -9.27 -42.92 2.43
C LEU A 95 -9.03 -43.84 1.22
N GLY A 96 -7.97 -44.66 1.26
CA GLY A 96 -7.66 -45.63 0.20
C GLY A 96 -8.28 -47.01 0.40
N ALA A 97 -8.93 -47.25 1.54
CA ALA A 97 -9.58 -48.53 1.82
C ALA A 97 -10.86 -48.68 0.97
N PRO A 98 -11.14 -49.88 0.43
CA PRO A 98 -12.35 -50.12 -0.33
C PRO A 98 -13.57 -49.85 0.56
N THR A 99 -14.57 -49.15 -0.01
CA THR A 99 -15.81 -48.81 0.67
C THR A 99 -16.46 -50.06 1.27
N ALA A 100 -16.76 -50.01 2.57
CA ALA A 100 -17.45 -51.11 3.25
C ALA A 100 -18.83 -51.36 2.61
N ILE A 101 -19.22 -52.65 2.53
CA ILE A 101 -20.54 -53.07 2.03
C ILE A 101 -21.62 -52.38 2.89
N GLY A 102 -22.38 -51.46 2.30
CA GLY A 102 -23.44 -50.69 2.97
C GLY A 102 -23.06 -49.29 3.44
N ALA A 103 -21.89 -48.77 3.09
CA ALA A 103 -21.51 -47.39 3.45
C ALA A 103 -22.45 -46.34 2.81
N PRO A 104 -22.77 -45.26 3.54
CA PRO A 104 -23.61 -44.18 3.02
C PRO A 104 -22.99 -43.55 1.76
N GLN A 105 -23.85 -43.10 0.85
CA GLN A 105 -23.40 -42.51 -0.41
C GLN A 105 -22.56 -41.26 -0.12
N PRO A 106 -21.42 -41.07 -0.81
CA PRO A 106 -20.53 -39.94 -0.55
C PRO A 106 -21.29 -38.62 -0.69
N ILE A 107 -21.20 -37.78 0.34
CA ILE A 107 -21.80 -36.44 0.36
C ILE A 107 -21.14 -35.62 -0.74
N ARG A 108 -21.86 -35.37 -1.82
CA ARG A 108 -21.43 -34.42 -2.85
C ARG A 108 -21.74 -33.03 -2.31
N VAL A 109 -20.71 -32.29 -1.90
CA VAL A 109 -20.85 -30.87 -1.60
C VAL A 109 -21.09 -30.13 -2.92
N ALA A 110 -22.29 -29.56 -3.08
CA ALA A 110 -22.52 -28.57 -4.11
C ALA A 110 -21.69 -27.34 -3.75
N LYS A 111 -20.65 -27.05 -4.55
CA LYS A 111 -20.01 -25.73 -4.53
C LYS A 111 -21.14 -24.73 -4.76
N ALA A 112 -21.35 -23.82 -3.81
CA ALA A 112 -22.26 -22.71 -4.03
C ALA A 112 -21.84 -22.03 -5.33
N VAL A 113 -22.74 -22.02 -6.32
CA VAL A 113 -22.60 -21.18 -7.50
C VAL A 113 -22.65 -19.76 -6.93
N VAL A 114 -21.47 -19.14 -6.83
CA VAL A 114 -21.39 -17.70 -6.75
C VAL A 114 -22.02 -17.24 -8.06
N ASP A 115 -23.11 -16.48 -7.97
CA ASP A 115 -23.78 -15.91 -9.12
C ASP A 115 -22.75 -15.08 -9.90
N ASP A 116 -22.30 -15.57 -11.07
CA ASP A 116 -21.39 -14.89 -12.02
C ASP A 116 -22.01 -13.59 -12.59
N GLY A 117 -23.14 -13.14 -12.04
CA GLY A 117 -23.82 -11.90 -12.41
C GLY A 117 -23.06 -10.62 -12.09
N ASP A 118 -22.00 -10.67 -11.26
CA ASP A 118 -21.23 -9.46 -10.87
C ASP A 118 -19.89 -9.33 -11.63
N ASP A 119 -19.40 -10.41 -12.25
CA ASP A 119 -18.16 -10.39 -13.04
C ASP A 119 -18.31 -9.52 -14.30
N GLY A 120 -19.50 -9.49 -14.89
CA GLY A 120 -19.82 -8.63 -16.04
C GLY A 120 -19.83 -7.13 -15.71
N ALA A 121 -20.25 -6.76 -14.49
CA ALA A 121 -20.25 -5.38 -14.03
C ALA A 121 -18.81 -4.91 -13.80
N ILE A 122 -18.00 -5.70 -13.10
CA ILE A 122 -16.60 -5.37 -12.82
C ILE A 122 -15.75 -5.41 -14.12
N ALA A 123 -16.02 -6.34 -15.04
CA ALA A 123 -15.37 -6.40 -16.34
C ALA A 123 -15.74 -5.21 -17.26
N SER A 124 -17.00 -4.76 -17.26
CA SER A 124 -17.42 -3.59 -18.05
C SER A 124 -16.88 -2.28 -17.48
N LEU A 125 -16.78 -2.17 -16.15
CA LEU A 125 -16.13 -1.05 -15.45
C LEU A 125 -14.62 -0.99 -15.71
N SER A 126 -13.94 -2.13 -15.64
CA SER A 126 -12.49 -2.17 -15.92
C SER A 126 -12.16 -1.82 -17.38
N ARG A 127 -13.05 -2.16 -18.32
CA ARG A 127 -12.95 -1.77 -19.73
C ARG A 127 -13.19 -0.27 -19.93
N SER A 128 -14.24 0.29 -19.35
CA SER A 128 -14.54 1.73 -19.48
C SER A 128 -13.44 2.60 -18.86
N VAL A 129 -12.88 2.19 -17.72
CA VAL A 129 -11.76 2.87 -17.07
C VAL A 129 -10.44 2.69 -17.83
N ARG A 130 -10.30 1.69 -18.70
CA ARG A 130 -9.11 1.51 -19.57
C ARG A 130 -9.19 2.39 -20.82
N GLU A 131 -10.39 2.60 -21.33
CA GLU A 131 -10.65 3.38 -22.55
C GLU A 131 -10.69 4.90 -22.28
N THR A 132 -10.79 5.33 -21.02
CA THR A 132 -10.73 6.77 -20.66
C THR A 132 -9.30 7.32 -20.65
N PRO A 133 -9.05 8.48 -21.29
CA PRO A 133 -7.76 9.17 -21.23
C PRO A 133 -7.33 9.48 -19.79
N LEU A 134 -6.02 9.40 -19.50
CA LEU A 134 -5.48 9.56 -18.14
C LEU A 134 -5.88 10.88 -17.46
N ALA A 135 -6.08 11.95 -18.24
CA ALA A 135 -6.47 13.26 -17.72
C ALA A 135 -7.87 13.30 -17.08
N ASP A 136 -8.76 12.38 -17.44
CA ASP A 136 -10.17 12.39 -17.05
C ASP A 136 -10.61 11.14 -16.25
N ARG A 137 -9.63 10.32 -15.86
CA ARG A 137 -9.87 9.00 -15.27
C ARG A 137 -10.49 9.09 -13.87
N THR A 138 -10.13 10.10 -13.08
CA THR A 138 -10.66 10.33 -11.72
C THR A 138 -12.14 10.67 -11.71
N ALA A 139 -12.60 11.46 -12.69
CA ALA A 139 -14.02 11.79 -12.86
C ALA A 139 -14.83 10.55 -13.25
N SER A 140 -14.31 9.75 -14.19
CA SER A 140 -14.98 8.51 -14.63
C SER A 140 -15.10 7.45 -13.53
N VAL A 141 -14.07 7.26 -12.70
CA VAL A 141 -14.10 6.34 -11.55
C VAL A 141 -15.08 6.81 -10.47
N THR A 142 -15.15 8.12 -10.22
CA THR A 142 -16.08 8.68 -9.22
C THR A 142 -17.54 8.52 -9.66
N ALA A 143 -17.83 8.78 -10.94
CA ALA A 143 -19.16 8.58 -11.51
C ALA A 143 -19.58 7.09 -11.50
N ALA A 144 -18.65 6.20 -11.85
CA ALA A 144 -18.87 4.76 -11.82
C ALA A 144 -19.13 4.22 -10.40
N ALA A 145 -18.36 4.69 -9.42
CA ALA A 145 -18.57 4.35 -8.01
C ALA A 145 -19.94 4.85 -7.50
N GLY A 146 -20.38 6.03 -7.95
CA GLY A 146 -21.72 6.55 -7.65
C GLY A 146 -22.84 5.68 -8.24
N LEU A 147 -22.69 5.19 -9.47
CA LEU A 147 -23.68 4.34 -10.12
C LEU A 147 -23.80 2.97 -9.43
N LEU A 148 -22.67 2.40 -9.00
CA LEU A 148 -22.60 1.15 -8.22
C LEU A 148 -23.24 1.30 -6.83
N ALA A 149 -23.00 2.42 -6.15
CA ALA A 149 -23.65 2.69 -4.86
C ALA A 149 -25.18 2.79 -5.02
N MET A 150 -25.65 3.36 -6.12
CA MET A 150 -27.07 3.48 -6.43
C MET A 150 -27.72 2.13 -6.80
N SER A 151 -27.03 1.28 -7.56
CA SER A 151 -27.53 -0.05 -7.93
C SER A 151 -27.60 -0.98 -6.70
N ASN A 152 -26.65 -0.87 -5.79
CA ASN A 152 -26.63 -1.65 -4.55
C ASN A 152 -27.74 -1.19 -3.57
N ALA A 153 -28.04 0.10 -3.52
CA ALA A 153 -29.17 0.64 -2.77
C ALA A 153 -30.53 0.18 -3.34
N ALA A 154 -30.65 0.07 -4.67
CA ALA A 154 -31.84 -0.49 -5.31
C ALA A 154 -32.01 -1.99 -4.98
N LYS A 155 -30.92 -2.78 -5.00
CA LYS A 155 -30.92 -4.19 -4.59
C LYS A 155 -31.33 -4.38 -3.12
N ALA A 156 -30.91 -3.47 -2.24
CA ALA A 156 -31.28 -3.50 -0.82
C ALA A 156 -32.78 -3.24 -0.58
N SER A 157 -33.46 -2.54 -1.51
CA SER A 157 -34.90 -2.25 -1.40
C SER A 157 -35.80 -3.44 -1.77
N ASP A 158 -35.25 -4.44 -2.48
CA ASP A 158 -35.94 -5.64 -3.00
C ASP A 158 -35.77 -6.88 -2.10
N MET A 159 -35.03 -6.76 -1.00
CA MET A 159 -34.81 -7.84 -0.02
C MET A 159 -35.98 -7.91 0.99
N PRO A 160 -36.48 -9.10 1.39
CA PRO A 160 -37.63 -9.22 2.29
C PRO A 160 -37.36 -8.55 3.64
N ARG A 161 -38.21 -7.60 4.01
CA ARG A 161 -38.12 -6.77 5.22
C ARG A 161 -38.52 -7.52 6.50
N GLU A 162 -37.90 -8.67 6.79
CA GLU A 162 -38.10 -9.36 8.08
C GLU A 162 -36.91 -9.18 9.04
N GLY A 163 -35.69 -8.91 8.54
CA GLY A 163 -34.48 -8.88 9.37
C GLY A 163 -34.06 -7.51 9.96
N THR A 164 -34.60 -6.39 9.48
CA THR A 164 -34.14 -5.05 9.89
C THR A 164 -34.86 -4.48 11.12
N LEU A 165 -36.00 -5.06 11.49
CA LEU A 165 -36.77 -4.65 12.68
C LEU A 165 -36.16 -5.16 13.99
N ASP A 166 -35.37 -6.25 13.94
CA ASP A 166 -34.80 -6.89 15.13
C ASP A 166 -33.59 -6.14 15.73
N LEU A 167 -32.78 -5.48 14.88
CA LEU A 167 -31.58 -4.77 15.34
C LEU A 167 -31.91 -3.47 16.09
N ALA A 168 -32.90 -2.71 15.61
CA ALA A 168 -33.35 -1.49 16.26
C ALA A 168 -34.02 -1.78 17.62
N GLN A 169 -34.74 -2.90 17.71
CA GLN A 169 -35.38 -3.35 18.93
C GLN A 169 -34.37 -3.86 19.97
N ARG A 170 -33.34 -4.60 19.53
CA ARG A 170 -32.22 -5.03 20.38
C ARG A 170 -31.33 -3.87 20.88
N LEU A 171 -31.17 -2.82 20.09
CA LEU A 171 -30.44 -1.61 20.51
C LEU A 171 -31.25 -0.75 21.49
N GLY A 172 -32.58 -0.73 21.36
CA GLY A 172 -33.48 -0.09 22.34
C GLY A 172 -33.52 -0.81 23.69
N GLU A 173 -33.40 -2.14 23.69
CA GLU A 173 -33.39 -2.94 24.93
C GLU A 173 -32.12 -2.75 25.78
N LEU A 174 -30.98 -2.44 25.12
CA LEU A 174 -29.73 -2.07 25.79
C LEU A 174 -29.72 -0.60 26.27
N ALA A 175 -30.65 0.23 25.80
CA ALA A 175 -30.81 1.63 26.15
C ALA A 175 -31.95 1.86 27.17
N GLY A 176 -32.05 0.98 28.19
CA GLY A 176 -32.86 1.22 29.39
C GLY A 176 -32.38 2.47 30.16
N PRO A 177 -33.23 3.07 31.02
CA PRO A 177 -33.09 4.46 31.45
C PRO A 177 -31.75 4.71 32.13
N GLU A 178 -30.89 5.47 31.45
CA GLU A 178 -29.67 6.00 32.05
C GLU A 178 -30.08 6.93 33.20
N LYS A 179 -29.98 6.43 34.43
CA LYS A 179 -29.61 7.32 35.53
C LYS A 179 -28.30 7.96 35.11
N THR A 180 -28.38 9.23 34.73
CA THR A 180 -27.21 10.00 34.30
C THR A 180 -26.14 9.86 35.37
N PHE A 181 -24.90 9.60 34.96
CA PHE A 181 -23.73 9.39 35.83
C PHE A 181 -23.64 10.41 36.99
N ALA A 182 -24.16 11.62 36.80
CA ALA A 182 -24.31 12.66 37.83
C ALA A 182 -25.19 12.26 39.04
N GLU A 183 -26.30 11.53 38.85
CA GLU A 183 -27.17 11.09 39.95
C GLU A 183 -26.52 9.97 40.79
N ARG A 184 -25.72 9.09 40.17
CA ARG A 184 -25.03 8.01 40.88
C ARG A 184 -23.91 8.51 41.80
N PHE A 185 -23.33 9.67 41.50
CA PHE A 185 -22.31 10.30 42.36
C PHE A 185 -22.90 11.14 43.49
N ALA A 186 -24.15 11.59 43.38
CA ALA A 186 -24.84 12.35 44.43
C ALA A 186 -25.35 11.43 45.57
N GLU A 187 -25.74 10.18 45.27
CA GLU A 187 -26.18 9.20 46.28
C GLU A 187 -25.01 8.54 47.05
N ALA A 188 -23.77 8.59 46.55
CA ALA A 188 -22.61 7.99 47.20
C ALA A 188 -21.87 8.92 48.18
N GLY A 189 -22.44 10.12 48.44
CA GLY A 189 -21.86 11.18 49.28
C GLY A 189 -22.57 11.42 50.61
N GLN A 190 -23.32 10.45 51.12
CA GLN A 190 -23.80 10.41 52.52
C GLN A 190 -23.34 9.13 53.20
#